data_AF-A0A0G9JVQ1-F1
#
_entry.id   AF-A0A0G9JVQ1-F1
#
_cell.length_a   1.000
_cell.length_b   1.000
_cell.length_c   1.000
_cell.angle_alpha   90.00
_cell.angle_beta   90.00
_cell.angle_gamma   90.00
#
_symmetry.space_group_name_H-M   'P 1'
#
loop_
_entity.id
_entity.type
_entity.pdbx_description
1 polymer ?
#
loop_
_entity_poly.entity_id
_entity_poly.type
_entity_poly.pdbx_seq_one_letter_code
_entity_poly.pdbx_strand_id
1 'polypeptide(L)'
;MLQKYIDSLPDDIGEKYFDLIRKKVLWEDYKYDIDKNAQEMGVRTMMNGLKESINIKIPSRDNIRYKNIEKLVEHNLSNNLLIEIIIRNKEFQKIIWYLEVVESGIENNSLTENEKKYKKLQFILIKKFGFDAKDKLKLIAHHPYINEKIGEVLVNVNNENLILNPPFISDIDNGLRRVIDFYLKKNELYVLIPPENYEIVSNEDTKNIDAIRLFAKIISPITNKEDYILLSEYEKNKQYFYRLDNLIYFLPKAKLEKLSNVDEDFIENNINLLGIPVVTFGTKKVVSVLETPFPLELLDEEFILSLSVDEAIDAHFRDTIIKPILPKLKFLNSKRVTSTINPNVSSDEVNSIILNIQNNATKIKSFSEIFDIEIEKTEAVRKSKNIALKNKQIRNKDYADAFYIYDLYHMIGNEFNNIKKKLEDEAKININKVNESSNFETKERKEYEYEKINRLLDKNKSLFSKTNLDKEIQKITNLEISKIRGLHSLMKEYIEECKFKNII
;
A
#
# COMPACT_ATOMS: atom_id res chain seq x y z
N MET A 1 2.34 10.20 -27.48
CA MET A 1 2.46 8.76 -27.84
C MET A 1 2.24 7.88 -26.61
N LEU A 2 3.04 8.01 -25.54
CA LEU A 2 2.89 7.19 -24.33
C LEU A 2 1.56 7.38 -23.58
N GLN A 3 1.08 8.62 -23.41
CA GLN A 3 -0.24 8.86 -22.80
C GLN A 3 -1.37 8.20 -23.60
N LYS A 4 -1.38 8.37 -24.92
CA LYS A 4 -2.34 7.69 -25.81
C LYS A 4 -2.30 6.16 -25.66
N TYR A 5 -1.12 5.60 -25.40
CA TYR A 5 -0.98 4.16 -25.14
C TYR A 5 -1.57 3.78 -23.77
N ILE A 6 -1.28 4.52 -22.71
CA ILE A 6 -1.90 4.35 -21.38
C ILE A 6 -3.43 4.46 -21.48
N ASP A 7 -3.93 5.43 -22.23
CA ASP A 7 -5.35 5.66 -22.47
C ASP A 7 -5.99 4.51 -23.29
N SER A 8 -5.20 3.75 -24.07
CA SER A 8 -5.67 2.59 -24.84
C SER A 8 -5.74 1.29 -24.04
N LEU A 9 -5.13 1.25 -22.85
CA LEU A 9 -5.14 0.07 -21.99
C LEU A 9 -6.54 -0.14 -21.38
N PRO A 10 -6.93 -1.41 -21.12
CA PRO A 10 -8.16 -1.73 -20.42
C PRO A 10 -8.29 -0.93 -19.11
N ASP A 11 -9.50 -0.46 -18.82
CA ASP A 11 -9.75 0.42 -17.68
C ASP A 11 -9.47 -0.22 -16.31
N ASP A 12 -9.46 -1.55 -16.25
CA ASP A 12 -9.33 -2.34 -15.03
C ASP A 12 -7.92 -2.90 -14.80
N ILE A 13 -6.95 -2.68 -15.71
CA ILE A 13 -5.66 -3.38 -15.62
C ILE A 13 -4.82 -2.95 -14.40
N GLY A 14 -4.82 -1.65 -14.08
CA GLY A 14 -4.16 -1.13 -12.89
C GLY A 14 -4.80 -1.65 -11.61
N GLU A 15 -6.13 -1.68 -11.56
CA GLU A 15 -6.88 -2.22 -10.42
C GLU A 15 -6.55 -3.69 -10.19
N LYS A 16 -6.55 -4.51 -11.25
CA LYS A 16 -6.15 -5.93 -11.18
C LYS A 16 -4.74 -6.12 -10.64
N TYR A 17 -3.81 -5.27 -11.07
CA TYR A 17 -2.44 -5.31 -10.55
C TYR A 17 -2.39 -5.05 -9.04
N PHE A 18 -3.07 -4.00 -8.57
CA PHE A 18 -3.15 -3.69 -7.14
C PHE A 18 -3.87 -4.81 -6.37
N ASP A 19 -4.90 -5.42 -6.93
CA ASP A 19 -5.60 -6.57 -6.33
C ASP A 19 -4.72 -7.83 -6.22
N LEU A 20 -3.83 -8.07 -7.20
CA LEU A 20 -2.91 -9.20 -7.19
C LEU A 20 -1.86 -9.07 -6.08
N ILE A 21 -1.32 -7.88 -5.90
CA ILE A 21 -0.33 -7.62 -4.83
C ILE A 21 -0.99 -7.41 -3.46
N ARG A 22 -2.31 -7.14 -3.45
CA ARG A 22 -3.06 -6.92 -2.23
C ARG A 22 -3.32 -8.21 -1.47
N LYS A 23 -2.90 -8.22 -0.21
CA LYS A 23 -3.30 -9.26 0.75
C LYS A 23 -4.61 -8.84 1.40
N LYS A 24 -5.68 -9.59 1.17
CA LYS A 24 -7.04 -9.28 1.66
C LYS A 24 -7.20 -9.73 3.11
N VAL A 25 -7.17 -8.79 4.05
CA VAL A 25 -7.33 -9.02 5.50
C VAL A 25 -8.62 -8.36 5.97
N LEU A 26 -9.48 -9.07 6.72
CA LEU A 26 -10.79 -8.55 7.15
C LEU A 26 -11.68 -8.14 5.96
N TRP A 27 -11.88 -9.08 5.03
CA TRP A 27 -12.85 -8.99 3.95
C TRP A 27 -13.97 -9.98 4.21
N GLU A 28 -15.19 -9.60 3.83
CA GLU A 28 -16.41 -10.36 4.06
C GLU A 28 -17.01 -10.79 2.73
N ASP A 29 -17.61 -11.98 2.71
CA ASP A 29 -18.35 -12.46 1.56
C ASP A 29 -19.67 -11.69 1.43
N TYR A 30 -19.84 -10.99 0.31
CA TYR A 30 -21.05 -10.28 -0.05
C TYR A 30 -21.77 -11.00 -1.18
N LYS A 31 -23.06 -11.26 -0.94
CA LYS A 31 -23.95 -11.89 -1.91
C LYS A 31 -25.09 -10.94 -2.28
N TYR A 32 -25.20 -10.61 -3.57
CA TYR A 32 -26.37 -9.92 -4.09
C TYR A 32 -27.45 -10.94 -4.47
N ASP A 33 -28.60 -10.84 -3.80
CA ASP A 33 -29.74 -11.73 -4.04
C ASP A 33 -30.57 -11.22 -5.23
N ILE A 34 -30.23 -11.71 -6.42
CA ILE A 34 -30.88 -11.29 -7.67
C ILE A 34 -32.36 -11.70 -7.68
N ASP A 35 -32.69 -12.91 -7.21
CA ASP A 35 -34.06 -13.44 -7.25
C ASP A 35 -35.00 -12.64 -6.35
N LYS A 36 -34.56 -12.34 -5.13
CA LYS A 36 -35.32 -11.48 -4.22
C LYS A 36 -35.55 -10.10 -4.81
N ASN A 37 -34.50 -9.47 -5.35
CA ASN A 37 -34.62 -8.14 -5.96
C ASN A 37 -35.51 -8.15 -7.21
N ALA A 38 -35.48 -9.22 -8.01
CA ALA A 38 -36.35 -9.39 -9.17
C ALA A 38 -37.83 -9.50 -8.76
N GLN A 39 -38.13 -10.25 -7.70
CA GLN A 39 -39.49 -10.34 -7.15
C GLN A 39 -39.99 -8.99 -6.64
N GLU A 40 -39.18 -8.27 -5.86
CA GLU A 40 -39.53 -6.94 -5.33
C GLU A 40 -39.77 -5.91 -6.45
N MET A 41 -39.09 -6.03 -7.59
CA MET A 41 -39.23 -5.14 -8.74
C MET A 41 -40.23 -5.63 -9.80
N GLY A 42 -40.90 -6.76 -9.56
CA GLY A 42 -41.88 -7.32 -10.50
C GLY A 42 -41.26 -7.83 -11.82
N VAL A 43 -39.96 -8.15 -11.82
CA VAL A 43 -39.27 -8.76 -12.96
C VAL A 43 -39.56 -10.27 -12.96
N ARG A 44 -40.54 -10.68 -13.78
CA ARG A 44 -41.01 -12.08 -13.85
C ARG A 44 -40.20 -12.98 -14.77
N THR A 45 -39.43 -12.40 -15.69
CA THR A 45 -38.66 -13.14 -16.69
C THR A 45 -37.21 -12.69 -16.64
N MET A 46 -36.33 -13.63 -16.33
CA MET A 46 -34.90 -13.42 -16.17
C MET A 46 -34.15 -13.88 -17.40
N MET A 47 -33.18 -13.09 -17.86
CA MET A 47 -32.23 -13.51 -18.89
C MET A 47 -31.26 -14.55 -18.34
N ASN A 48 -30.66 -15.39 -19.20
CA ASN A 48 -29.78 -16.47 -18.74
C ASN A 48 -28.52 -15.95 -18.04
N GLY A 49 -28.04 -14.78 -18.42
CA GLY A 49 -26.92 -14.09 -17.80
C GLY A 49 -27.12 -13.74 -16.31
N LEU A 50 -28.32 -13.98 -15.75
CA LEU A 50 -28.65 -13.75 -14.34
C LEU A 50 -28.76 -15.03 -13.50
N LYS A 51 -28.45 -16.21 -14.06
CA LYS A 51 -28.51 -17.48 -13.32
C LYS A 51 -27.42 -17.62 -12.24
N GLU A 52 -26.42 -16.74 -12.23
CA GLU A 52 -25.34 -16.70 -11.24
C GLU A 52 -25.59 -15.60 -10.21
N SER A 53 -25.53 -15.94 -8.92
CA SER A 53 -25.53 -14.92 -7.85
C SER A 53 -24.22 -14.13 -7.85
N ILE A 54 -24.29 -12.81 -7.66
CA ILE A 54 -23.05 -12.02 -7.44
C ILE A 54 -22.50 -12.43 -6.09
N ASN A 55 -21.33 -13.07 -6.09
CA ASN A 55 -20.57 -13.38 -4.90
C ASN A 55 -19.21 -12.69 -5.02
N ILE A 56 -19.01 -11.61 -4.28
CA ILE A 56 -17.73 -10.90 -4.21
C ILE A 56 -17.30 -10.72 -2.78
N LYS A 57 -16.00 -10.51 -2.59
CA LYS A 57 -15.48 -10.06 -1.31
C LYS A 57 -15.51 -8.54 -1.28
N ILE A 58 -16.05 -7.97 -0.21
CA ILE A 58 -15.97 -6.54 0.09
C ILE A 58 -15.18 -6.35 1.39
N PRO A 59 -14.54 -5.20 1.58
CA PRO A 59 -13.89 -4.93 2.85
C PRO A 59 -14.91 -4.84 3.99
N SER A 60 -14.54 -5.35 5.17
CA SER A 60 -15.24 -5.01 6.40
C SER A 60 -15.00 -3.55 6.76
N ARG A 61 -15.90 -2.96 7.54
CA ARG A 61 -15.68 -1.61 8.12
C ARG A 61 -14.46 -1.58 9.03
N ASP A 62 -14.18 -2.71 9.69
CA ASP A 62 -13.05 -2.91 10.59
C ASP A 62 -11.70 -3.13 9.87
N ASN A 63 -11.69 -3.10 8.54
CA ASN A 63 -10.48 -3.29 7.76
C ASN A 63 -9.42 -2.24 8.13
N ILE A 64 -8.18 -2.71 8.24
CA ILE A 64 -7.03 -1.92 8.67
C ILE A 64 -6.83 -0.63 7.87
N ARG A 65 -7.22 -0.60 6.59
CA ARG A 65 -7.12 0.59 5.75
C ARG A 65 -7.94 1.75 6.32
N TYR A 66 -9.12 1.48 6.84
CA TYR A 66 -10.02 2.50 7.39
C TYR A 66 -9.60 2.85 8.82
N LYS A 67 -9.23 1.86 9.63
CA LYS A 67 -8.67 2.08 10.97
C LYS A 67 -7.45 2.99 10.96
N ASN A 68 -6.60 2.87 9.95
CA ASN A 68 -5.42 3.72 9.81
C ASN A 68 -5.77 5.17 9.45
N ILE A 69 -6.84 5.38 8.67
CA ILE A 69 -7.37 6.73 8.42
C ILE A 69 -7.96 7.32 9.71
N GLU A 70 -8.70 6.52 10.50
CA GLU A 70 -9.25 6.94 11.79
C GLU A 70 -8.17 7.42 12.79
N LYS A 71 -6.99 6.77 12.75
CA LYS A 71 -5.86 7.01 13.68
C LYS A 71 -4.85 8.07 13.24
N LEU A 72 -5.11 8.84 12.17
CA LEU A 72 -4.20 9.90 11.72
C LEU A 72 -3.94 10.94 12.85
N VAL A 73 -2.65 11.19 13.16
CA VAL A 73 -2.23 12.06 14.27
C VAL A 73 -2.20 13.53 13.83
N GLU A 74 -1.81 13.82 12.60
CA GLU A 74 -1.78 15.20 12.09
C GLU A 74 -3.17 15.74 11.73
N HIS A 75 -3.36 17.05 11.97
CA HIS A 75 -4.64 17.77 11.97
C HIS A 75 -5.09 18.34 10.62
N ASN A 76 -4.16 18.42 9.67
CA ASN A 76 -4.38 18.90 8.31
C ASN A 76 -4.24 17.72 7.36
N LEU A 77 -4.69 17.87 6.10
CA LEU A 77 -4.50 16.87 5.05
C LEU A 77 -3.03 16.49 4.98
N SER A 78 -2.69 15.43 5.69
CA SER A 78 -1.33 14.94 5.71
C SER A 78 -1.07 14.40 4.32
N ASN A 79 0.21 14.40 3.97
CA ASN A 79 0.70 13.70 2.80
C ASN A 79 0.05 12.29 2.66
N ASN A 80 -0.32 11.66 3.77
CA ASN A 80 -0.89 10.32 3.84
C ASN A 80 -2.35 10.26 3.39
N LEU A 81 -3.19 11.22 3.80
CA LEU A 81 -4.58 11.26 3.32
C LEU A 81 -4.65 11.58 1.81
N LEU A 82 -3.69 12.36 1.30
CA LEU A 82 -3.57 12.59 -0.14
C LEU A 82 -3.09 11.34 -0.90
N ILE A 83 -2.18 10.55 -0.31
CA ILE A 83 -1.81 9.24 -0.85
C ILE A 83 -3.04 8.32 -0.91
N GLU A 84 -3.87 8.26 0.14
CA GLU A 84 -5.12 7.46 0.15
C GLU A 84 -6.05 7.80 -1.04
N ILE A 85 -6.13 9.08 -1.42
CA ILE A 85 -6.88 9.55 -2.60
C ILE A 85 -6.20 9.08 -3.89
N ILE A 86 -4.91 9.36 -4.03
CA ILE A 86 -4.17 9.14 -5.29
C ILE A 86 -4.08 7.65 -5.64
N ILE A 87 -3.85 6.77 -4.67
CA ILE A 87 -3.71 5.33 -4.94
C ILE A 87 -5.00 4.66 -5.42
N ARG A 88 -6.16 5.29 -5.18
CA ARG A 88 -7.46 4.84 -5.67
C ARG A 88 -7.77 5.37 -7.07
N ASN A 89 -7.00 6.34 -7.57
CA ASN A 89 -7.20 6.87 -8.91
C ASN A 89 -6.79 5.84 -9.97
N LYS A 90 -7.70 5.54 -10.90
CA LYS A 90 -7.48 4.54 -11.97
C LYS A 90 -6.30 4.89 -12.87
N GLU A 91 -6.13 6.17 -13.21
CA GLU A 91 -5.01 6.60 -14.05
C GLU A 91 -3.68 6.41 -13.32
N PHE A 92 -3.61 6.76 -12.03
CA PHE A 92 -2.44 6.48 -11.20
C PHE A 92 -2.11 4.99 -11.18
N GLN A 93 -3.09 4.13 -10.90
CA GLN A 93 -2.90 2.67 -10.87
C GLN A 93 -2.40 2.12 -12.21
N LYS A 94 -2.96 2.58 -13.34
CA LYS A 94 -2.49 2.22 -14.69
C LYS A 94 -1.02 2.61 -14.90
N ILE A 95 -0.64 3.83 -14.49
CA ILE A 95 0.75 4.30 -14.65
C ILE A 95 1.71 3.49 -13.76
N ILE A 96 1.32 3.16 -12.52
CA ILE A 96 2.11 2.31 -11.63
C ILE A 96 2.29 0.90 -12.21
N TRP A 97 1.23 0.29 -12.73
CA TRP A 97 1.34 -0.99 -13.43
C TRP A 97 2.28 -0.92 -14.62
N TYR A 98 2.19 0.15 -15.41
CA TYR A 98 3.04 0.28 -16.60
C TYR A 98 4.52 0.57 -16.25
N LEU A 99 4.79 1.22 -15.11
CA LEU A 99 6.15 1.28 -14.56
C LEU A 99 6.68 -0.13 -14.25
N GLU A 100 5.86 -1.00 -13.65
CA GLU A 100 6.23 -2.41 -13.39
C GLU A 100 6.55 -3.16 -14.69
N VAL A 101 5.75 -2.98 -15.74
CA VAL A 101 5.99 -3.59 -17.05
C VAL A 101 7.33 -3.13 -17.66
N VAL A 102 7.65 -1.85 -17.55
CA VAL A 102 8.91 -1.29 -18.07
C VAL A 102 10.11 -1.80 -17.26
N GLU A 103 10.00 -1.86 -15.94
CA GLU A 103 11.08 -2.31 -15.06
C GLU A 103 11.33 -3.83 -15.15
N SER A 104 10.27 -4.63 -15.27
CA SER A 104 10.36 -6.08 -15.43
C SER A 104 10.88 -6.53 -16.80
N GLY A 105 10.90 -5.62 -17.79
CA GLY A 105 11.40 -5.92 -19.14
C GLY A 105 10.48 -6.81 -19.98
N ILE A 106 9.22 -7.02 -19.56
CA ILE A 106 8.24 -7.89 -20.24
C ILE A 106 8.05 -7.52 -21.72
N GLU A 107 8.17 -6.24 -22.06
CA GLU A 107 7.99 -5.76 -23.45
C GLU A 107 9.21 -5.99 -24.37
N ASN A 108 10.30 -6.64 -23.92
CA ASN A 108 11.50 -6.91 -24.73
C ASN A 108 12.07 -5.69 -25.47
N ASN A 109 11.85 -4.46 -24.97
CA ASN A 109 12.44 -3.25 -25.57
C ASN A 109 13.94 -3.16 -25.26
N SER A 110 14.67 -2.33 -26.00
CA SER A 110 16.05 -2.01 -25.65
C SER A 110 16.15 -1.27 -24.30
N LEU A 111 17.29 -1.40 -23.60
CA LEU A 111 17.55 -0.73 -22.32
C LEU A 111 17.31 0.79 -22.43
N THR A 112 17.83 1.41 -23.49
CA THR A 112 17.70 2.84 -23.77
C THR A 112 16.24 3.28 -23.97
N GLU A 113 15.40 2.43 -24.56
CA GLU A 113 13.97 2.69 -24.72
C GLU A 113 13.21 2.56 -23.40
N ASN A 114 13.53 1.55 -22.59
CA ASN A 114 12.95 1.38 -21.26
C ASN A 114 13.29 2.58 -20.36
N GLU A 115 14.53 3.06 -20.36
CA GLU A 115 14.91 4.28 -19.62
C GLU A 115 14.13 5.52 -20.07
N LYS A 116 13.96 5.69 -21.40
CA LYS A 116 13.16 6.80 -21.96
C LYS A 116 11.69 6.69 -21.58
N LYS A 117 11.11 5.48 -21.59
CA LYS A 117 9.73 5.22 -21.15
C LYS A 117 9.60 5.51 -19.66
N TYR A 118 10.48 4.99 -18.83
CA TYR A 118 10.50 5.22 -17.37
C TYR A 118 10.53 6.71 -17.02
N LYS A 119 11.48 7.48 -17.58
CA LYS A 119 11.58 8.93 -17.32
C LYS A 119 10.31 9.69 -17.72
N LYS A 120 9.65 9.30 -18.81
CA LYS A 120 8.37 9.89 -19.23
C LYS A 120 7.24 9.57 -18.25
N LEU A 121 7.15 8.33 -17.78
CA LEU A 121 6.15 7.93 -16.78
C LEU A 121 6.36 8.64 -15.45
N GLN A 122 7.61 8.70 -14.98
CA GLN A 122 7.98 9.46 -13.79
C GLN A 122 7.57 10.93 -13.91
N PHE A 123 7.83 11.56 -15.06
CA PHE A 123 7.40 12.94 -15.31
C PHE A 123 5.87 13.10 -15.24
N ILE A 124 5.10 12.16 -15.81
CA ILE A 124 3.63 12.17 -15.73
C ILE A 124 3.18 12.03 -14.28
N LEU A 125 3.76 11.09 -13.51
CA LEU A 125 3.42 10.89 -12.10
C LEU A 125 3.69 12.12 -11.25
N ILE A 126 4.86 12.74 -11.40
CA ILE A 126 5.19 13.96 -10.67
C ILE A 126 4.24 15.08 -11.06
N LYS A 127 4.02 15.27 -12.37
CA LYS A 127 3.15 16.35 -12.87
C LYS A 127 1.69 16.20 -12.44
N LYS A 128 1.15 14.97 -12.50
CA LYS A 128 -0.26 14.71 -12.21
C LYS A 128 -0.54 14.31 -10.77
N PHE A 129 0.39 13.77 -10.03
CA PHE A 129 0.11 13.22 -8.70
C PHE A 129 1.11 13.69 -7.66
N GLY A 130 2.14 14.45 -8.05
CA GLY A 130 3.25 14.77 -7.17
C GLY A 130 4.06 13.55 -6.75
N PHE A 131 3.83 12.39 -7.36
CA PHE A 131 4.43 11.13 -6.93
C PHE A 131 5.73 10.86 -7.68
N ASP A 132 6.80 10.53 -6.95
CA ASP A 132 8.09 10.15 -7.54
C ASP A 132 8.12 8.63 -7.75
N ALA A 133 8.32 8.19 -9.00
CA ALA A 133 8.29 6.78 -9.38
C ALA A 133 9.22 5.90 -8.53
N LYS A 134 10.35 6.45 -8.07
CA LYS A 134 11.31 5.72 -7.20
C LYS A 134 10.73 5.28 -5.87
N ASP A 135 9.67 5.94 -5.40
CA ASP A 135 9.04 5.66 -4.12
C ASP A 135 7.89 4.63 -4.26
N LYS A 136 7.69 4.05 -5.45
CA LYS A 136 6.72 2.97 -5.73
C LYS A 136 6.85 1.79 -4.77
N LEU A 137 8.07 1.29 -4.56
CA LEU A 137 8.29 0.13 -3.68
C LEU A 137 7.90 0.44 -2.23
N LYS A 138 8.21 1.64 -1.75
CA LYS A 138 7.79 2.07 -0.40
C LYS A 138 6.28 2.13 -0.29
N LEU A 139 5.61 2.68 -1.31
CA LEU A 139 4.15 2.72 -1.35
C LEU A 139 3.56 1.30 -1.25
N ILE A 140 4.03 0.37 -2.09
CA ILE A 140 3.53 -1.01 -2.13
C ILE A 140 3.78 -1.73 -0.80
N ALA A 141 4.96 -1.56 -0.21
CA ALA A 141 5.34 -2.26 1.01
C ALA A 141 4.58 -1.76 2.25
N HIS A 142 4.32 -0.46 2.33
CA HIS A 142 3.90 0.19 3.58
C HIS A 142 2.47 0.70 3.56
N HIS A 143 1.88 0.95 2.41
CA HIS A 143 0.57 1.58 2.39
C HIS A 143 -0.56 0.57 2.69
N PRO A 144 -1.43 0.80 3.68
CA PRO A 144 -2.46 -0.15 4.11
C PRO A 144 -3.45 -0.58 3.02
N TYR A 145 -3.78 0.30 2.07
CA TYR A 145 -4.59 -0.04 0.88
C TYR A 145 -4.00 -1.14 -0.02
N ILE A 146 -2.68 -1.31 0.00
CA ILE A 146 -1.94 -2.27 -0.83
C ILE A 146 -1.50 -3.45 0.02
N ASN A 147 -0.87 -3.19 1.18
CA ASN A 147 -0.44 -4.22 2.10
C ASN A 147 -1.24 -4.16 3.41
N GLU A 148 -2.41 -4.78 3.44
CA GLU A 148 -3.30 -4.74 4.62
C GLU A 148 -2.68 -5.50 5.83
N LYS A 149 -1.68 -6.36 5.63
CA LYS A 149 -0.96 -6.99 6.75
C LYS A 149 -0.02 -6.06 7.49
N ILE A 150 0.23 -4.86 6.97
CA ILE A 150 1.18 -3.94 7.59
C ILE A 150 0.79 -3.56 9.02
N GLY A 151 -0.50 -3.55 9.36
CA GLY A 151 -0.97 -3.29 10.72
C GLY A 151 -0.62 -4.37 11.75
N GLU A 152 -0.26 -5.58 11.31
CA GLU A 152 0.31 -6.63 12.18
C GLU A 152 1.77 -6.31 12.56
N VAL A 153 2.40 -5.39 11.83
CA VAL A 153 3.86 -5.14 11.87
C VAL A 153 4.18 -3.73 12.34
N LEU A 154 3.39 -2.75 11.90
CA LEU A 154 3.55 -1.33 12.18
C LEU A 154 2.21 -0.80 12.70
N VAL A 155 2.19 -0.47 13.99
CA VAL A 155 0.97 -0.06 14.69
C VAL A 155 0.43 1.27 14.14
N ASN A 156 1.27 2.08 13.46
CA ASN A 156 0.85 3.36 12.90
C ASN A 156 1.66 3.83 11.68
N VAL A 157 1.65 3.06 10.58
CA VAL A 157 2.31 3.42 9.29
C VAL A 157 2.02 4.84 8.82
N ASN A 158 0.83 5.34 9.19
CA ASN A 158 0.31 6.64 8.80
C ASN A 158 0.94 7.82 9.56
N ASN A 159 1.77 7.59 10.57
CA ASN A 159 2.48 8.65 11.29
C ASN A 159 3.93 8.29 11.60
N GLU A 160 4.35 7.08 11.22
CA GLU A 160 5.71 6.62 11.43
C GLU A 160 6.66 7.29 10.44
N ASN A 161 7.69 7.88 11.02
CA ASN A 161 8.91 8.17 10.31
C ASN A 161 9.93 7.10 10.69
N LEU A 162 10.62 6.57 9.69
CA LEU A 162 11.82 5.81 9.91
C LEU A 162 12.91 6.78 10.39
N ILE A 163 13.42 6.59 11.59
CA ILE A 163 14.54 7.37 12.07
C ILE A 163 15.80 6.67 11.53
N LEU A 164 16.65 7.42 10.83
CA LEU A 164 17.86 6.86 10.23
C LEU A 164 19.04 6.80 11.20
N ASN A 165 18.95 7.54 12.31
CA ASN A 165 19.84 7.54 13.45
C ASN A 165 19.00 7.42 14.72
N PRO A 166 18.38 6.24 14.91
CA PRO A 166 17.56 5.94 16.08
C PRO A 166 18.36 6.20 17.36
N PRO A 167 17.72 6.51 18.49
CA PRO A 167 18.41 6.43 19.77
C PRO A 167 18.91 5.00 19.97
N PHE A 168 20.02 4.87 20.69
CA PHE A 168 20.71 3.61 20.92
C PHE A 168 20.77 3.33 22.40
N ILE A 169 20.95 2.07 22.76
CA ILE A 169 21.27 1.66 24.13
C ILE A 169 22.58 2.34 24.54
N SER A 170 22.57 3.10 25.65
CA SER A 170 23.74 3.87 26.12
C SER A 170 24.79 2.99 26.78
N ASP A 171 24.34 1.96 27.48
CA ASP A 171 25.16 0.95 28.14
C ASP A 171 25.22 -0.29 27.24
N ILE A 172 26.18 -0.32 26.31
CA ILE A 172 26.34 -1.43 25.36
C ILE A 172 26.56 -2.75 26.11
N ASP A 173 27.33 -2.73 27.20
CA ASP A 173 27.72 -3.94 27.92
C ASP A 173 26.54 -4.56 28.70
N ASN A 174 25.76 -3.77 29.44
CA ASN A 174 24.61 -4.29 30.20
C ASN A 174 23.29 -4.25 29.43
N GLY A 175 23.13 -3.32 28.50
CA GLY A 175 21.89 -3.17 27.75
C GLY A 175 21.70 -4.27 26.71
N LEU A 176 22.77 -4.77 26.08
CA LEU A 176 22.70 -5.98 25.26
C LEU A 176 22.26 -7.19 26.09
N ARG A 177 22.76 -7.30 27.33
CA ARG A 177 22.32 -8.37 28.25
C ARG A 177 20.83 -8.28 28.57
N ARG A 178 20.32 -7.08 28.84
CA ARG A 178 18.88 -6.87 29.06
C ARG A 178 18.04 -7.22 27.82
N VAL A 179 18.52 -6.91 26.61
CA VAL A 179 17.86 -7.32 25.36
C VAL A 179 17.82 -8.85 25.26
N ILE A 180 18.96 -9.52 25.46
CA ILE A 180 19.05 -10.99 25.43
C ILE A 180 18.09 -11.61 26.44
N ASP A 181 18.07 -11.14 27.69
CA ASP A 181 17.20 -11.64 28.74
C ASP A 181 15.70 -11.41 28.44
N PHE A 182 15.37 -10.25 27.89
CA PHE A 182 14.00 -9.92 27.51
C PHE A 182 13.48 -10.86 26.42
N TYR A 183 14.24 -11.03 25.33
CA TYR A 183 13.85 -11.90 24.22
C TYR A 183 13.96 -13.38 24.58
N LEU A 184 14.83 -13.77 25.52
CA LEU A 184 14.86 -15.13 26.07
C LEU A 184 13.58 -15.44 26.84
N LYS A 185 13.14 -14.54 27.73
CA LYS A 185 11.89 -14.69 28.50
C LYS A 185 10.66 -14.75 27.60
N LYS A 186 10.67 -13.98 26.52
CA LYS A 186 9.61 -13.98 25.51
C LYS A 186 9.61 -15.24 24.64
N ASN A 187 10.62 -16.10 24.80
CA ASN A 187 10.90 -17.21 23.90
C ASN A 187 10.93 -16.66 22.47
N GLU A 188 11.84 -15.73 22.18
CA GLU A 188 12.07 -15.13 20.86
C GLU A 188 13.57 -14.83 20.62
N LEU A 189 14.47 -15.37 21.45
CA LEU A 189 15.91 -15.32 21.20
C LEU A 189 16.33 -16.47 20.27
N TYR A 190 17.14 -16.16 19.28
CA TYR A 190 17.64 -17.13 18.31
C TYR A 190 19.17 -17.19 18.31
N VAL A 191 19.71 -18.36 17.95
CA VAL A 191 21.11 -18.55 17.60
C VAL A 191 21.21 -18.93 16.13
N LEU A 192 22.08 -18.24 15.40
CA LEU A 192 22.46 -18.59 14.05
C LEU A 192 23.56 -19.66 14.11
N ILE A 193 23.26 -20.85 13.61
CA ILE A 193 24.23 -21.94 13.51
C ILE A 193 24.82 -21.90 12.09
N PRO A 194 26.08 -21.45 11.93
CA PRO A 194 26.73 -21.42 10.62
C PRO A 194 26.89 -22.85 10.08
N PRO A 195 26.96 -23.02 8.75
CA PRO A 195 27.21 -24.32 8.16
C PRO A 195 28.62 -24.82 8.54
N GLU A 196 28.70 -26.00 9.14
CA GLU A 196 29.98 -26.59 9.57
C GLU A 196 30.70 -27.36 8.46
N ASN A 197 29.97 -27.78 7.42
CA ASN A 197 30.50 -28.59 6.32
C ASN A 197 30.34 -27.87 4.97
N TYR A 198 31.33 -28.02 4.09
CA TYR A 198 31.28 -27.57 2.72
C TYR A 198 31.52 -28.74 1.75
N GLU A 199 30.93 -28.66 0.57
CA GLU A 199 31.22 -29.58 -0.54
C GLU A 199 31.95 -28.80 -1.64
N ILE A 200 33.01 -29.39 -2.22
CA ILE A 200 33.70 -28.81 -3.37
C ILE A 200 32.99 -29.30 -4.64
N VAL A 201 32.50 -28.36 -5.44
CA VAL A 201 31.74 -28.66 -6.66
C VAL A 201 32.67 -28.62 -7.88
N SER A 202 32.51 -29.59 -8.78
CA SER A 202 33.27 -29.65 -10.02
C SER A 202 32.79 -28.59 -11.04
N ASN A 203 33.68 -28.10 -11.90
CA ASN A 203 33.33 -27.07 -12.90
C ASN A 203 32.25 -27.53 -13.90
N GLU A 204 32.02 -28.84 -14.09
CA GLU A 204 31.03 -29.36 -15.05
C GLU A 204 29.58 -29.28 -14.55
N ASP A 205 29.37 -29.24 -13.23
CA ASP A 205 28.05 -29.16 -12.57
C ASP A 205 27.50 -27.73 -12.45
N THR A 206 28.27 -26.73 -12.91
CA THR A 206 27.98 -25.30 -12.74
C THR A 206 26.94 -24.73 -13.70
N LYS A 207 26.27 -25.55 -14.55
CA LYS A 207 25.38 -25.07 -15.61
C LYS A 207 24.01 -24.53 -15.14
N ASN A 208 23.70 -24.56 -13.84
CA ASN A 208 22.48 -23.95 -13.25
C ASN A 208 22.83 -23.08 -12.02
N ILE A 209 23.60 -22.02 -12.25
CA ILE A 209 24.16 -21.11 -11.22
C ILE A 209 23.09 -20.42 -10.36
N ASP A 210 21.90 -20.16 -10.90
CA ASP A 210 20.88 -19.36 -10.20
C ASP A 210 20.04 -20.17 -9.19
N ALA A 211 20.14 -21.50 -9.18
CA ALA A 211 19.35 -22.35 -8.27
C ALA A 211 20.16 -22.86 -7.06
N ILE A 212 21.49 -22.79 -7.09
CA ILE A 212 22.38 -23.42 -6.11
C ILE A 212 23.27 -22.34 -5.47
N ARG A 213 23.27 -22.24 -4.14
CA ARG A 213 24.11 -21.30 -3.37
C ARG A 213 25.59 -21.72 -3.45
N LEU A 214 26.27 -21.28 -4.50
CA LEU A 214 27.70 -21.50 -4.72
C LEU A 214 28.50 -20.32 -4.17
N PHE A 215 29.68 -20.61 -3.63
CA PHE A 215 30.54 -19.67 -2.93
C PHE A 215 31.99 -19.77 -3.41
N ALA A 216 32.70 -18.65 -3.32
CA ALA A 216 34.15 -18.55 -3.47
C ALA A 216 34.78 -18.26 -2.11
N LYS A 217 35.93 -18.86 -1.83
CA LYS A 217 36.70 -18.61 -0.61
C LYS A 217 37.61 -17.41 -0.81
N ILE A 218 37.51 -16.44 0.10
CA ILE A 218 38.22 -15.15 0.04
C ILE A 218 38.91 -14.85 1.36
N ILE A 219 39.83 -13.89 1.35
CA ILE A 219 40.22 -13.16 2.56
C ILE A 219 39.23 -12.02 2.74
N SER A 220 38.51 -12.02 3.86
CA SER A 220 37.58 -10.94 4.18
C SER A 220 38.32 -9.61 4.26
N PRO A 221 37.91 -8.57 3.51
CA PRO A 221 38.56 -7.27 3.56
C PRO A 221 38.33 -6.55 4.91
N ILE A 222 37.37 -7.03 5.72
CA ILE A 222 37.01 -6.43 7.02
C ILE A 222 37.83 -7.08 8.14
N THR A 223 37.86 -8.41 8.19
CA THR A 223 38.46 -9.15 9.31
C THR A 223 39.86 -9.69 9.01
N ASN A 224 40.27 -9.65 7.74
CA ASN A 224 41.53 -10.21 7.24
C ASN A 224 41.69 -11.72 7.54
N LYS A 225 40.56 -12.44 7.69
CA LYS A 225 40.47 -13.89 7.91
C LYS A 225 39.85 -14.58 6.69
N GLU A 226 40.01 -15.89 6.61
CA GLU A 226 39.34 -16.71 5.59
C GLU A 226 37.82 -16.62 5.74
N ASP A 227 37.11 -16.40 4.64
CA ASP A 227 35.66 -16.26 4.59
C ASP A 227 35.08 -16.74 3.25
N TYR A 228 33.76 -16.85 3.14
CA TYR A 228 33.06 -17.29 1.94
C TYR A 228 32.10 -16.21 1.43
N ILE A 229 32.21 -15.87 0.15
CA ILE A 229 31.29 -14.94 -0.54
C ILE A 229 30.54 -15.67 -1.65
N LEU A 230 29.30 -15.26 -1.92
CA LEU A 230 28.51 -15.83 -3.01
C LEU A 230 29.27 -15.67 -4.33
N LEU A 231 29.36 -16.74 -5.12
CA LEU A 231 30.15 -16.76 -6.34
C LEU A 231 29.69 -15.68 -7.33
N SER A 232 28.37 -15.47 -7.48
CA SER A 232 27.83 -14.43 -8.36
C SER A 232 28.18 -13.01 -7.90
N GLU A 233 28.33 -12.78 -6.60
CA GLU A 233 28.71 -11.48 -6.06
C GLU A 233 30.22 -11.24 -6.18
N TYR A 234 31.03 -12.28 -5.98
CA TYR A 234 32.46 -12.24 -6.28
C TYR A 234 32.72 -11.92 -7.76
N GLU A 235 32.03 -12.62 -8.68
CA GLU A 235 32.23 -12.44 -10.12
C GLU A 235 31.95 -11.00 -10.58
N LYS A 236 30.96 -10.32 -9.98
CA LYS A 236 30.65 -8.91 -10.24
C LYS A 236 31.69 -7.93 -9.68
N ASN A 237 32.42 -8.34 -8.64
CA ASN A 237 33.21 -7.44 -7.79
C ASN A 237 34.66 -7.92 -7.60
N LYS A 238 35.21 -8.69 -8.54
CA LYS A 238 36.52 -9.35 -8.42
C LYS A 238 37.65 -8.42 -7.97
N GLN A 239 37.59 -7.15 -8.37
CA GLN A 239 38.60 -6.15 -8.02
C GLN A 239 38.69 -5.85 -6.51
N TYR A 240 37.69 -6.20 -5.71
CA TYR A 240 37.63 -5.87 -4.28
C TYR A 240 37.94 -7.05 -3.36
N PHE A 241 38.12 -8.25 -3.91
CA PHE A 241 38.23 -9.47 -3.11
C PHE A 241 39.47 -10.28 -3.50
N TYR A 242 40.28 -10.62 -2.51
CA TYR A 242 41.37 -11.56 -2.69
C TYR A 242 40.86 -12.99 -2.54
N ARG A 243 40.87 -13.75 -3.63
CA ARG A 243 40.41 -15.14 -3.66
C ARG A 243 41.55 -16.07 -3.25
N LEU A 244 41.26 -17.00 -2.35
CA LEU A 244 42.26 -17.91 -1.77
C LEU A 244 42.58 -19.10 -2.69
N ASP A 245 41.59 -19.58 -3.44
CA ASP A 245 41.74 -20.69 -4.38
C ASP A 245 40.73 -20.60 -5.53
N ASN A 246 40.93 -21.39 -6.58
CA ASN A 246 40.03 -21.43 -7.73
C ASN A 246 38.86 -22.43 -7.57
N LEU A 247 38.62 -22.94 -6.36
CA LEU A 247 37.56 -23.91 -6.10
C LEU A 247 36.21 -23.21 -5.90
N ILE A 248 35.14 -23.97 -6.13
CA ILE A 248 33.76 -23.54 -5.90
C ILE A 248 33.19 -24.38 -4.76
N TYR A 249 32.64 -23.69 -3.78
CA TYR A 249 32.13 -24.29 -2.56
C TYR A 249 30.62 -24.27 -2.56
N PHE A 250 30.00 -25.39 -2.22
CA PHE A 250 28.60 -25.44 -1.83
C PHE A 250 28.52 -25.43 -0.30
N LEU A 251 27.88 -24.40 0.24
CA LEU A 251 27.61 -24.30 1.67
C LEU A 251 26.12 -24.61 1.91
N PRO A 252 25.78 -25.57 2.79
CA PRO A 252 24.41 -25.79 3.19
C PRO A 252 23.82 -24.54 3.85
N LYS A 253 22.49 -24.42 3.86
CA LYS A 253 21.83 -23.27 4.49
C LYS A 253 22.16 -23.27 5.99
N ALA A 254 22.60 -22.11 6.49
CA ALA A 254 22.69 -21.85 7.93
C ALA A 254 21.35 -22.17 8.61
N LYS A 255 21.43 -22.77 9.79
CA LYS A 255 20.26 -23.09 10.59
C LYS A 255 20.02 -21.97 11.60
N LEU A 256 18.75 -21.74 11.91
CA LEU A 256 18.35 -20.77 12.90
C LEU A 256 17.57 -21.53 13.97
N GLU A 257 18.09 -21.54 15.19
CA GLU A 257 17.49 -22.27 16.30
C GLU A 257 17.05 -21.30 17.39
N LYS A 258 15.96 -21.66 18.05
CA LYS A 258 15.35 -20.84 19.09
C LYS A 258 15.87 -21.29 20.44
N LEU A 259 16.35 -20.35 21.24
CA LEU A 259 16.95 -20.63 22.54
C LEU A 259 15.88 -20.64 23.63
N SER A 260 15.97 -21.63 24.51
CA SER A 260 15.08 -21.77 25.68
C SER A 260 15.79 -21.46 27.00
N ASN A 261 17.12 -21.59 27.04
CA ASN A 261 17.97 -21.17 28.14
C ASN A 261 19.37 -20.85 27.58
N VAL A 262 20.07 -19.91 28.21
CA VAL A 262 21.46 -19.53 27.89
C VAL A 262 22.17 -19.13 29.18
N ASP A 263 23.42 -19.54 29.34
CA ASP A 263 24.29 -19.11 30.43
C ASP A 263 25.28 -18.03 29.96
N GLU A 264 26.05 -17.47 30.91
CA GLU A 264 27.06 -16.43 30.65
C GLU A 264 28.10 -16.89 29.63
N ASP A 265 28.67 -18.07 29.84
CA ASP A 265 29.70 -18.63 28.98
C ASP A 265 29.19 -18.81 27.53
N PHE A 266 27.94 -19.24 27.36
CA PHE A 266 27.33 -19.35 26.04
C PHE A 266 27.16 -17.99 25.37
N ILE A 267 26.68 -16.99 26.11
CA ILE A 267 26.46 -15.64 25.59
C ILE A 267 27.79 -15.02 25.15
N GLU A 268 28.81 -15.03 26.01
CA GLU A 268 30.13 -14.45 25.70
C GLU A 268 30.74 -15.07 24.42
N ASN A 269 30.62 -16.39 24.26
CA ASN A 269 31.21 -17.10 23.13
C ASN A 269 30.38 -16.98 21.83
N ASN A 270 29.08 -16.70 21.91
CA ASN A 270 28.17 -16.76 20.76
C ASN A 270 27.40 -15.46 20.49
N ILE A 271 27.75 -14.36 21.16
CA ILE A 271 27.01 -13.09 21.07
C ILE A 271 26.82 -12.58 19.62
N ASN A 272 27.79 -12.83 18.74
CA ASN A 272 27.73 -12.45 17.32
C ASN A 272 26.70 -13.28 16.52
N LEU A 273 26.37 -14.47 17.02
CA LEU A 273 25.42 -15.41 16.42
C LEU A 273 24.04 -15.31 17.06
N LEU A 274 23.91 -14.62 18.20
CA LEU A 274 22.62 -14.35 18.82
C LEU A 274 21.86 -13.31 18.02
N GLY A 275 20.56 -13.54 17.85
CA GLY A 275 19.70 -12.62 17.12
C GLY A 275 18.28 -12.60 17.64
N ILE A 276 17.62 -11.48 17.39
CA ILE A 276 16.23 -11.24 17.76
C ILE A 276 15.39 -11.00 16.50
N PRO A 277 14.09 -11.37 16.53
CA PRO A 277 13.19 -11.10 15.43
C PRO A 277 12.88 -9.62 15.40
N VAL A 278 13.23 -8.98 14.29
CA VAL A 278 12.85 -7.59 14.02
C VAL A 278 12.02 -7.55 12.76
N VAL A 279 11.16 -6.55 12.65
CA VAL A 279 10.40 -6.34 11.42
C VAL A 279 10.82 -5.05 10.76
N THR A 280 11.52 -5.19 9.63
CA THR A 280 11.94 -4.06 8.80
C THR A 280 11.25 -4.15 7.45
N PHE A 281 10.69 -3.04 6.96
CA PHE A 281 10.05 -2.98 5.64
C PHE A 281 8.96 -4.05 5.40
N GLY A 282 8.20 -4.39 6.45
CA GLY A 282 7.14 -5.42 6.37
C GLY A 282 7.66 -6.87 6.28
N THR A 283 8.97 -7.08 6.44
CA THR A 283 9.61 -8.40 6.42
C THR A 283 10.17 -8.73 7.79
N LYS A 284 9.70 -9.85 8.38
CA LYS A 284 10.24 -10.38 9.64
C LYS A 284 11.57 -11.05 9.32
N LYS A 285 12.64 -10.60 9.96
CA LYS A 285 13.99 -11.16 9.84
C LYS A 285 14.62 -11.24 11.22
N VAL A 286 15.59 -12.13 11.38
CA VAL A 286 16.38 -12.17 12.61
C VAL A 286 17.63 -11.34 12.39
N VAL A 287 17.87 -10.38 13.28
CA VAL A 287 19.03 -9.49 13.26
C VAL A 287 19.90 -9.80 14.45
N SER A 288 21.22 -9.76 14.25
CA SER A 288 22.20 -10.00 15.31
C SER A 288 22.06 -8.95 16.40
N VAL A 289 22.10 -9.36 17.66
CA VAL A 289 22.06 -8.43 18.79
C VAL A 289 23.29 -7.52 18.84
N LEU A 290 24.40 -7.90 18.19
CA LEU A 290 25.65 -7.14 18.21
C LEU A 290 25.79 -6.11 17.08
N GLU A 291 24.70 -5.68 16.42
CA GLU A 291 24.79 -4.53 15.50
C GLU A 291 25.19 -3.28 16.29
N THR A 292 26.39 -2.74 16.06
CA THR A 292 26.86 -1.53 16.73
C THR A 292 26.66 -0.28 15.87
N PRO A 293 25.91 0.73 16.33
CA PRO A 293 25.04 0.76 17.52
C PRO A 293 23.63 0.17 17.25
N PHE A 294 23.03 -0.53 18.23
CA PHE A 294 21.78 -1.27 18.05
C PHE A 294 20.55 -0.36 18.23
N PRO A 295 19.76 -0.10 17.17
CA PRO A 295 18.60 0.80 17.22
C PRO A 295 17.57 0.42 18.28
N LEU A 296 17.13 1.39 19.11
CA LEU A 296 15.97 1.17 19.98
C LEU A 296 14.69 0.90 19.17
N GLU A 297 14.56 1.46 17.97
CA GLU A 297 13.41 1.22 17.06
C GLU A 297 13.23 -0.22 16.58
N LEU A 298 14.28 -1.04 16.68
CA LEU A 298 14.19 -2.46 16.33
C LEU A 298 13.75 -3.33 17.52
N LEU A 299 13.61 -2.74 18.71
CA LEU A 299 13.20 -3.41 19.93
C LEU A 299 11.69 -3.26 20.16
N ASP A 300 11.12 -4.20 20.90
CA ASP A 300 9.70 -4.14 21.25
C ASP A 300 9.40 -2.94 22.16
N GLU A 301 8.22 -2.34 21.97
CA GLU A 301 7.75 -1.18 22.76
C GLU A 301 7.80 -1.45 24.28
N GLU A 302 7.47 -2.67 24.70
CA GLU A 302 7.55 -3.12 26.10
C GLU A 302 8.98 -3.01 26.67
N PHE A 303 10.00 -3.31 25.88
CA PHE A 303 11.40 -3.18 26.29
C PHE A 303 11.81 -1.71 26.35
N ILE A 304 11.45 -0.92 25.34
CA ILE A 304 11.78 0.51 25.27
C ILE A 304 11.22 1.26 26.48
N LEU A 305 9.98 0.97 26.86
CA LEU A 305 9.33 1.56 28.04
C LEU A 305 9.99 1.15 29.38
N SER A 306 10.82 0.11 29.38
CA SER A 306 11.59 -0.32 30.55
C SER A 306 12.94 0.41 30.72
N LEU A 307 13.34 1.22 29.74
CA LEU A 307 14.59 1.97 29.78
C LEU A 307 14.39 3.29 30.53
N SER A 308 15.36 3.65 31.37
CA SER A 308 15.45 5.00 31.94
C SER A 308 15.96 6.01 30.90
N VAL A 309 15.76 7.30 31.17
CA VAL A 309 16.23 8.39 30.28
C VAL A 309 17.75 8.36 30.08
N ASP A 310 18.50 7.96 31.12
CA ASP A 310 19.97 7.87 31.07
C ASP A 310 20.48 6.60 30.35
N GLU A 311 19.63 5.57 30.21
CA GLU A 311 19.94 4.30 29.54
C GLU A 311 19.77 4.38 28.01
N ALA A 312 19.21 5.47 27.50
CA ALA A 312 19.13 5.78 26.08
C ALA A 312 20.14 6.88 25.73
N ILE A 313 21.05 6.63 24.78
CA ILE A 313 21.79 7.73 24.16
C ILE A 313 20.79 8.50 23.31
N ASP A 314 20.45 9.70 23.78
CA ASP A 314 19.75 10.67 22.95
C ASP A 314 20.65 11.02 21.77
N ALA A 315 20.11 10.90 20.56
CA ALA A 315 20.77 11.32 19.32
C ALA A 315 21.07 12.84 19.29
N HIS A 316 20.89 13.57 20.39
CA HIS A 316 21.19 14.99 20.60
C HIS A 316 22.64 15.44 20.25
N PHE A 317 23.54 14.54 19.83
CA PHE A 317 24.84 14.90 19.23
C PHE A 317 24.92 14.76 17.69
N ARG A 318 23.91 14.19 17.02
CA ARG A 318 23.78 14.19 15.55
C ARG A 318 22.31 14.30 15.18
N ASP A 319 21.90 15.46 14.65
CA ASP A 319 20.55 15.76 14.14
C ASP A 319 19.77 14.50 13.73
N THR A 320 18.72 14.16 14.47
CA THR A 320 17.85 13.01 14.15
C THR A 320 17.32 13.14 12.72
N ILE A 321 17.84 12.33 11.79
CA ILE A 321 17.44 12.28 10.40
C ILE A 321 16.19 11.40 10.31
N ILE A 322 15.06 12.08 10.45
CA ILE A 322 13.72 11.50 10.34
C ILE A 322 13.35 11.40 8.85
N LYS A 323 13.10 10.19 8.35
CA LYS A 323 12.55 9.95 7.00
C LYS A 323 11.12 9.42 7.08
N PRO A 324 10.17 9.98 6.32
CA PRO A 324 8.81 9.43 6.29
C PRO A 324 8.82 8.01 5.69
N ILE A 325 8.05 7.10 6.29
CA ILE A 325 7.85 5.75 5.74
C ILE A 325 7.08 5.84 4.42
N LEU A 326 6.04 6.67 4.38
CA LEU A 326 5.25 6.92 3.18
C LEU A 326 5.89 7.96 2.25
N PRO A 327 5.72 7.85 0.92
CA PRO A 327 6.32 8.75 -0.06
C PRO A 327 5.89 10.20 0.13
N LYS A 328 6.82 11.17 0.17
CA LYS A 328 6.46 12.60 0.18
C LYS A 328 6.09 13.06 -1.23
N LEU A 329 4.87 13.57 -1.38
CA LEU A 329 4.35 14.13 -2.62
C LEU A 329 5.01 15.49 -2.91
N LYS A 330 5.32 15.74 -4.18
CA LYS A 330 6.05 16.90 -4.72
C LYS A 330 5.31 17.48 -5.92
N PHE A 331 4.52 18.52 -5.71
CA PHE A 331 3.79 19.18 -6.79
C PHE A 331 4.65 20.27 -7.44
N LEU A 332 4.61 20.38 -8.77
CA LEU A 332 5.44 21.32 -9.54
C LEU A 332 5.21 22.80 -9.15
N ASN A 333 4.05 23.13 -8.59
CA ASN A 333 3.67 24.50 -8.21
C ASN A 333 3.68 24.75 -6.70
N SER A 334 4.02 23.76 -5.87
CA SER A 334 4.05 23.98 -4.42
C SER A 334 5.16 24.97 -4.07
N LYS A 335 4.80 26.13 -3.49
CA LYS A 335 5.79 27.07 -2.94
C LYS A 335 6.42 26.45 -1.71
N ARG A 336 7.70 26.07 -1.81
CA ARG A 336 8.50 25.69 -0.65
C ARG A 336 8.82 26.96 0.12
N VAL A 337 8.13 27.20 1.24
CA VAL A 337 8.53 28.23 2.20
C VAL A 337 9.65 27.63 3.05
N THR A 338 10.89 27.89 2.66
CA THR A 338 12.05 27.58 3.50
C THR A 338 12.42 28.82 4.29
N SER A 339 12.33 28.75 5.61
CA SER A 339 12.91 29.74 6.51
C SER A 339 14.09 29.11 7.21
N THR A 340 15.28 29.69 7.04
CA THR A 340 16.44 29.37 7.86
C THR A 340 16.21 29.91 9.26
N ILE A 341 16.06 29.02 10.24
CA ILE A 341 16.04 29.40 11.65
C ILE A 341 17.51 29.44 12.09
N ASN A 342 18.00 30.62 12.46
CA ASN A 342 19.29 30.73 13.13
C ASN A 342 19.12 30.16 14.55
N PRO A 343 19.90 29.17 14.99
CA PRO A 343 19.76 28.62 16.34
C PRO A 343 20.06 29.65 17.46
N ASN A 344 20.63 30.81 17.12
CA ASN A 344 20.97 31.88 18.06
C ASN A 344 19.88 32.97 18.23
N VAL A 345 18.70 32.85 17.61
CA VAL A 345 17.59 33.82 17.85
C VAL A 345 16.73 33.42 19.05
N SER A 346 16.15 34.44 19.69
CA SER A 346 15.27 34.29 20.84
C SER A 346 14.00 33.49 20.51
N SER A 347 13.38 32.84 21.51
CA SER A 347 12.11 32.12 21.34
C SER A 347 11.00 33.00 20.75
N ASP A 348 11.01 34.29 21.10
CA ASP A 348 9.99 35.25 20.67
C ASP A 348 10.15 35.63 19.19
N GLU A 349 11.39 35.72 18.70
CA GLU A 349 11.67 35.91 17.27
C GLU A 349 11.31 34.67 16.46
N VAL A 350 11.65 33.47 16.94
CA VAL A 350 11.23 32.21 16.29
C VAL A 350 9.70 32.11 16.24
N ASN A 351 9.02 32.42 17.34
CA ASN A 351 7.57 32.44 17.41
C ASN A 351 6.95 33.50 16.48
N SER A 352 7.55 34.68 16.35
CA SER A 352 7.06 35.72 15.43
C SER A 352 7.26 35.35 13.95
N ILE A 353 8.36 34.67 13.61
CA ILE A 353 8.60 34.12 12.27
C ILE A 353 7.57 33.03 11.96
N ILE A 354 7.34 32.10 12.90
CA ILE A 354 6.31 31.05 12.78
C ILE A 354 4.93 31.67 12.61
N LEU A 355 4.57 32.66 13.43
CA LEU A 355 3.30 33.40 13.36
C LEU A 355 3.15 34.14 12.03
N ASN A 356 4.21 34.73 11.48
CA ASN A 356 4.14 35.39 10.17
C ASN A 356 4.00 34.39 9.01
N ILE A 357 4.62 33.21 9.10
CA ILE A 357 4.41 32.13 8.12
C ILE A 357 2.97 31.62 8.22
N GLN A 358 2.47 31.41 9.44
CA GLN A 358 1.09 30.99 9.71
C GLN A 358 0.07 32.04 9.24
N ASN A 359 0.28 33.33 9.52
CA ASN A 359 -0.61 34.43 9.10
C ASN A 359 -0.62 34.67 7.58
N ASN A 360 0.45 34.32 6.87
CA ASN A 360 0.45 34.31 5.41
C ASN A 360 -0.22 33.05 4.82
N ALA A 361 -0.19 31.93 5.55
CA ALA A 361 -0.90 30.71 5.19
C ALA A 361 -2.41 30.80 5.45
N THR A 362 -2.87 31.52 6.48
CA THR A 362 -4.29 31.63 6.86
C THR A 362 -5.20 32.31 5.82
N LYS A 363 -4.64 32.96 4.79
CA LYS A 363 -5.40 33.49 3.64
C LYS A 363 -5.70 32.44 2.57
N ILE A 364 -5.08 31.27 2.65
CA ILE A 364 -5.22 30.16 1.72
C ILE A 364 -5.87 29.01 2.50
N LYS A 365 -7.10 28.65 2.14
CA LYS A 365 -7.75 27.47 2.73
C LYS A 365 -6.94 26.24 2.36
N SER A 366 -6.49 25.49 3.35
CA SER A 366 -5.82 24.21 3.14
C SER A 366 -6.79 23.18 2.56
N PHE A 367 -6.27 22.13 1.94
CA PHE A 367 -7.12 21.03 1.48
C PHE A 367 -8.00 20.48 2.58
N SER A 368 -7.46 20.30 3.79
CA SER A 368 -8.24 19.79 4.93
C SER A 368 -9.46 20.65 5.16
N GLU A 369 -9.29 21.96 5.19
CA GLU A 369 -10.36 22.91 5.47
C GLU A 369 -11.41 22.92 4.35
N ILE A 370 -11.00 22.79 3.09
CA ILE A 370 -11.94 22.72 1.96
C ILE A 370 -12.70 21.38 1.98
N PHE A 371 -11.99 20.28 2.18
CA PHE A 371 -12.56 18.94 2.23
C PHE A 371 -13.50 18.77 3.42
N ASP A 372 -13.12 19.30 4.59
CA ASP A 372 -13.96 19.35 5.79
C ASP A 372 -15.24 20.14 5.54
N ILE A 373 -15.14 21.33 4.93
CA ILE A 373 -16.32 22.13 4.55
C ILE A 373 -17.24 21.34 3.63
N GLU A 374 -16.70 20.55 2.71
CA GLU A 374 -17.49 19.78 1.75
C GLU A 374 -18.13 18.52 2.36
N ILE A 375 -17.43 17.83 3.27
CA ILE A 375 -18.03 16.77 4.08
C ILE A 375 -19.12 17.33 4.99
N GLU A 376 -18.87 18.43 5.69
CA GLU A 376 -19.85 19.07 6.56
C GLU A 376 -21.08 19.53 5.77
N LYS A 377 -20.91 20.13 4.59
CA LYS A 377 -22.03 20.45 3.69
C LYS A 377 -22.83 19.21 3.30
N THR A 378 -22.14 18.11 3.03
CA THR A 378 -22.77 16.84 2.67
C THR A 378 -23.60 16.27 3.83
N GLU A 379 -23.15 16.45 5.07
CA GLU A 379 -23.85 15.99 6.28
C GLU A 379 -24.93 16.97 6.77
N ALA A 380 -24.73 18.27 6.58
CA ALA A 380 -25.66 19.33 6.98
C ALA A 380 -27.00 19.26 6.23
N VAL A 381 -27.08 18.49 5.13
CA VAL A 381 -28.33 18.22 4.40
C VAL A 381 -29.43 17.62 5.31
N ARG A 382 -29.14 17.13 6.53
CA ARG A 382 -30.18 16.56 7.41
C ARG A 382 -30.26 16.93 8.89
N LYS A 383 -29.46 17.83 9.48
CA LYS A 383 -29.82 18.41 10.80
C LYS A 383 -29.41 19.87 10.93
N SER A 384 -30.39 20.68 11.31
CA SER A 384 -30.30 22.11 11.56
C SER A 384 -29.43 22.47 12.77
N LYS A 385 -28.67 23.55 12.58
CA LYS A 385 -28.12 24.51 13.55
C LYS A 385 -27.18 23.96 14.65
N ASN A 386 -25.97 24.52 14.60
CA ASN A 386 -24.91 24.52 15.61
C ASN A 386 -24.19 23.20 15.84
N ILE A 387 -23.18 22.94 15.01
CA ILE A 387 -22.04 22.11 15.40
C ILE A 387 -20.82 23.01 15.36
N ALA A 388 -20.48 23.57 16.51
CA ALA A 388 -19.11 24.01 16.75
C ALA A 388 -18.19 22.81 16.49
N LEU A 389 -17.12 23.03 15.70
CA LEU A 389 -15.96 22.17 15.49
C LEU A 389 -16.14 20.71 15.94
N LYS A 390 -16.49 19.81 15.01
CA LYS A 390 -16.40 18.36 15.27
C LYS A 390 -15.01 18.01 15.86
N ASN A 391 -15.00 17.19 16.92
CA ASN A 391 -13.77 16.68 17.54
C ASN A 391 -12.95 15.85 16.52
N LYS A 392 -11.62 15.88 16.60
CA LYS A 392 -10.64 15.22 15.72
C LYS A 392 -11.01 13.78 15.34
N GLN A 393 -11.37 12.97 16.33
CA GLN A 393 -11.73 11.56 16.14
C GLN A 393 -12.97 11.39 15.25
N ILE A 394 -13.91 12.33 15.32
CA ILE A 394 -15.13 12.30 14.50
C ILE A 394 -14.79 12.59 13.04
N ARG A 395 -13.88 13.55 12.77
CA ARG A 395 -13.46 13.90 11.40
C ARG A 395 -12.74 12.75 10.70
N ASN A 396 -11.75 12.15 11.35
CA ASN A 396 -11.02 11.02 10.76
C ASN A 396 -11.95 9.83 10.48
N LYS A 397 -12.95 9.63 11.34
CA LYS A 397 -14.01 8.64 11.12
C LYS A 397 -14.87 8.96 9.91
N ASP A 398 -15.26 10.22 9.71
CA ASP A 398 -16.02 10.63 8.51
C ASP A 398 -15.20 10.43 7.22
N TYR A 399 -13.88 10.68 7.26
CA TYR A 399 -13.00 10.33 6.14
C TYR A 399 -12.96 8.83 5.89
N ALA A 400 -12.74 8.02 6.94
CA ALA A 400 -12.72 6.57 6.84
C ALA A 400 -14.02 6.02 6.25
N ASP A 401 -15.17 6.54 6.71
CA ASP A 401 -16.50 6.21 6.18
C ASP A 401 -16.64 6.62 4.70
N ALA A 402 -16.13 7.80 4.31
CA ALA A 402 -16.17 8.24 2.91
C ALA A 402 -15.35 7.33 1.98
N PHE A 403 -14.13 6.95 2.38
CA PHE A 403 -13.31 5.98 1.65
C PHE A 403 -13.95 4.60 1.60
N TYR A 404 -14.56 4.15 2.70
CA TYR A 404 -15.25 2.87 2.74
C TYR A 404 -16.43 2.84 1.76
N ILE A 405 -17.27 3.88 1.77
CA ILE A 405 -18.38 4.02 0.83
C ILE A 405 -17.88 4.06 -0.61
N TYR A 406 -16.82 4.82 -0.90
CA TYR A 406 -16.23 4.86 -2.23
C TYR A 406 -15.79 3.47 -2.71
N ASP A 407 -15.07 2.72 -1.86
CA ASP A 407 -14.61 1.37 -2.17
C ASP A 407 -15.80 0.42 -2.41
N LEU A 408 -16.90 0.51 -1.62
CA LEU A 408 -18.12 -0.28 -1.84
C LEU A 408 -18.81 0.05 -3.17
N TYR A 409 -18.97 1.33 -3.51
CA TYR A 409 -19.51 1.74 -4.81
C TYR A 409 -18.67 1.21 -5.95
N HIS A 410 -17.34 1.25 -5.80
CA HIS A 410 -16.43 0.78 -6.81
C HIS A 410 -16.57 -0.74 -7.01
N MET A 411 -16.46 -1.52 -5.93
CA MET A 411 -16.46 -2.98 -6.00
C MET A 411 -17.82 -3.56 -6.43
N ILE A 412 -18.90 -3.16 -5.78
CA ILE A 412 -20.25 -3.66 -6.11
C ILE A 412 -20.71 -3.08 -7.45
N GLY A 413 -20.41 -1.81 -7.72
CA GLY A 413 -20.77 -1.14 -8.97
C GLY A 413 -20.06 -1.74 -10.19
N ASN A 414 -18.79 -2.14 -10.06
CA ASN A 414 -18.07 -2.85 -11.12
C ASN A 414 -18.75 -4.18 -11.48
N GLU A 415 -19.15 -4.97 -10.49
CA GLU A 415 -19.91 -6.22 -10.74
C GLU A 415 -21.27 -5.98 -11.38
N PHE A 416 -21.99 -4.94 -10.94
CA PHE A 416 -23.25 -4.55 -11.56
C PHE A 416 -23.05 -4.20 -13.04
N ASN A 417 -21.96 -3.50 -13.39
CA ASN A 417 -21.64 -3.16 -14.77
C ASN A 417 -21.20 -4.38 -15.59
N ASN A 418 -20.44 -5.30 -14.99
CA ASN A 418 -20.04 -6.56 -15.62
C ASN A 418 -21.26 -7.39 -16.02
N ILE A 419 -22.25 -7.51 -15.13
CA ILE A 419 -23.49 -8.23 -15.43
C ILE A 419 -24.31 -7.52 -16.49
N LYS A 420 -24.47 -6.19 -16.42
CA LYS A 420 -25.16 -5.44 -17.49
C LYS A 420 -24.55 -5.72 -18.85
N LYS A 421 -23.22 -5.78 -18.95
CA LYS A 421 -22.52 -6.12 -20.20
C LYS A 421 -22.81 -7.54 -20.65
N LYS A 422 -22.80 -8.54 -19.73
CA LYS A 422 -23.24 -9.92 -20.04
C LYS A 422 -24.67 -9.95 -20.61
N LEU A 423 -25.60 -9.18 -20.04
CA LEU A 423 -26.98 -9.09 -20.52
C LEU A 423 -27.06 -8.45 -21.91
N GLU A 424 -26.31 -7.38 -22.15
CA GLU A 424 -26.24 -6.71 -23.45
C GLU A 424 -25.70 -7.65 -24.53
N ASP A 425 -24.68 -8.46 -24.21
CA ASP A 425 -24.11 -9.43 -25.13
C ASP A 425 -25.07 -10.60 -25.40
N GLU A 426 -25.79 -11.10 -24.37
CA GLU A 426 -26.87 -12.07 -24.56
C GLU A 426 -27.99 -11.52 -25.46
N ALA A 427 -28.40 -10.27 -25.26
CA ALA A 427 -29.41 -9.62 -26.08
C ALA A 427 -28.95 -9.51 -27.55
N LYS A 428 -27.70 -9.10 -27.80
CA LYS A 428 -27.12 -9.06 -29.16
C LYS A 428 -27.11 -10.44 -29.82
N ILE A 429 -26.71 -11.48 -29.09
CA ILE A 429 -26.72 -12.86 -29.61
C ILE A 429 -28.15 -13.27 -30.00
N ASN A 430 -29.15 -12.97 -29.18
CA ASN A 430 -30.54 -13.31 -29.46
C ASN A 430 -31.10 -12.51 -30.65
N ILE A 431 -30.73 -11.24 -30.79
CA ILE A 431 -31.09 -10.41 -31.96
C ILE A 431 -30.48 -11.00 -33.25
N ASN A 432 -29.22 -11.43 -33.20
CA ASN A 432 -28.57 -12.07 -34.35
C ASN A 432 -29.26 -13.39 -34.74
N LYS A 433 -29.66 -14.21 -33.76
CA LYS A 433 -30.45 -15.44 -34.02
C LYS A 433 -31.79 -15.15 -34.70
N VAL A 434 -32.48 -14.06 -34.34
CA VAL A 434 -33.72 -13.63 -34.98
C VAL A 434 -33.45 -13.14 -36.42
N ASN A 435 -32.33 -12.46 -36.66
CA ASN A 435 -31.92 -12.05 -38.01
C ASN A 435 -31.70 -13.25 -38.95
N GLU A 436 -31.00 -14.27 -38.46
CA GLU A 436 -30.58 -15.47 -39.21
C GLU A 436 -31.69 -16.53 -39.37
N SER A 437 -32.71 -16.49 -38.52
CA SER A 437 -33.79 -17.48 -38.53
C SER A 437 -34.79 -17.26 -39.68
N SER A 438 -35.05 -18.32 -40.44
CA SER A 438 -36.08 -18.36 -41.48
C SER A 438 -37.51 -18.29 -40.94
N ASN A 439 -37.72 -18.52 -39.62
CA ASN A 439 -39.05 -18.48 -39.01
C ASN A 439 -39.64 -17.07 -38.86
N PHE A 440 -38.82 -16.02 -39.08
CA PHE A 440 -39.24 -14.62 -39.03
C PHE A 440 -39.17 -14.01 -40.43
N GLU A 441 -40.12 -14.39 -41.29
CA GLU A 441 -40.10 -14.05 -42.72
C GLU A 441 -40.37 -12.57 -43.02
N THR A 442 -41.15 -11.87 -42.17
CA THR A 442 -41.50 -10.47 -42.38
C THR A 442 -40.67 -9.53 -41.51
N LYS A 443 -40.41 -8.33 -42.04
CA LYS A 443 -39.72 -7.25 -41.32
C LYS A 443 -40.43 -6.90 -40.00
N GLU A 444 -41.76 -6.87 -40.03
CA GLU A 444 -42.62 -6.59 -38.86
C GLU A 444 -42.46 -7.63 -37.74
N ARG A 445 -42.33 -8.93 -38.09
CA ARG A 445 -42.09 -9.99 -37.10
C ARG A 445 -40.70 -9.88 -36.48
N LYS A 446 -39.68 -9.54 -37.26
CA LYS A 446 -38.33 -9.29 -36.75
C LYS A 446 -38.29 -8.09 -35.80
N GLU A 447 -38.92 -6.99 -36.18
CA GLU A 447 -39.04 -5.79 -35.33
C GLU A 447 -39.76 -6.10 -34.01
N TYR A 448 -40.86 -6.86 -34.05
CA TYR A 448 -41.57 -7.28 -32.85
C TYR A 448 -40.69 -8.09 -31.87
N GLU A 449 -39.92 -9.07 -32.37
CA GLU A 449 -39.01 -9.85 -31.53
C GLU A 449 -37.83 -9.01 -31.01
N TYR A 450 -37.32 -8.04 -31.79
CA TYR A 450 -36.31 -7.09 -31.28
C TYR A 450 -36.84 -6.25 -30.14
N GLU A 451 -38.06 -5.69 -30.27
CA GLU A 451 -38.69 -4.95 -29.18
C GLU A 451 -38.85 -5.80 -27.93
N LYS A 452 -39.24 -7.06 -28.08
CA LYS A 452 -39.40 -8.00 -26.97
C LYS A 452 -38.08 -8.29 -26.27
N ILE A 453 -37.00 -8.52 -27.04
CA ILE A 453 -35.64 -8.73 -26.49
C ILE A 453 -35.17 -7.46 -25.75
N ASN A 454 -35.34 -6.28 -26.34
CA ASN A 454 -34.93 -5.01 -25.74
C ASN A 454 -35.73 -4.70 -24.47
N ARG A 455 -37.06 -4.91 -24.46
CA ARG A 455 -37.89 -4.78 -23.25
C ARG A 455 -37.45 -5.72 -22.14
N LEU A 456 -37.06 -6.95 -22.48
CA LEU A 456 -36.53 -7.90 -21.51
C LEU A 456 -35.18 -7.44 -20.96
N LEU A 457 -34.27 -7.00 -21.83
CA LEU A 457 -32.97 -6.44 -21.46
C LEU A 457 -33.13 -5.27 -20.50
N ASP A 458 -33.99 -4.29 -20.80
CA ASP A 458 -34.18 -3.09 -19.98
C ASP A 458 -34.70 -3.45 -18.58
N LYS A 459 -35.69 -4.36 -18.50
CA LYS A 459 -36.19 -4.86 -17.21
C LYS A 459 -35.11 -5.55 -16.40
N ASN A 460 -34.30 -6.40 -17.03
CA ASN A 460 -33.23 -7.13 -16.35
C ASN A 460 -32.08 -6.20 -15.93
N LYS A 461 -31.70 -5.22 -16.76
CA LYS A 461 -30.70 -4.19 -16.42
C LYS A 461 -31.14 -3.30 -15.26
N SER A 462 -32.45 -3.09 -15.10
CA SER A 462 -33.00 -2.26 -14.01
C SER A 462 -32.67 -2.80 -12.61
N LEU A 463 -32.46 -4.12 -12.48
CA LEU A 463 -32.02 -4.77 -11.24
C LEU A 463 -30.65 -4.25 -10.77
N PHE A 464 -29.81 -3.81 -11.70
CA PHE A 464 -28.46 -3.31 -11.43
C PHE A 464 -28.39 -1.77 -11.52
N SER A 465 -29.52 -1.09 -11.29
CA SER A 465 -29.60 0.36 -11.33
C SER A 465 -28.79 1.02 -10.21
N LYS A 466 -28.46 2.31 -10.39
CA LYS A 466 -27.82 3.12 -9.34
C LYS A 466 -28.65 3.13 -8.06
N THR A 467 -29.97 3.19 -8.17
CA THR A 467 -30.89 3.16 -7.04
C THR A 467 -30.76 1.88 -6.22
N ASN A 468 -30.58 0.73 -6.87
CA ASN A 468 -30.39 -0.53 -6.16
C ASN A 468 -29.00 -0.62 -5.54
N LEU A 469 -27.97 -0.13 -6.23
CA LEU A 469 -26.62 -0.01 -5.64
C LEU A 469 -26.64 0.83 -4.36
N ASP A 470 -27.35 1.96 -4.37
CA ASP A 470 -27.50 2.81 -3.19
C ASP A 470 -28.21 2.08 -2.03
N LYS A 471 -29.22 1.26 -2.33
CA LYS A 471 -29.93 0.45 -1.33
C LYS A 471 -29.03 -0.65 -0.75
N GLU A 472 -28.23 -1.32 -1.57
CA GLU A 472 -27.30 -2.34 -1.08
C GLU A 472 -26.22 -1.73 -0.19
N ILE A 473 -25.64 -0.59 -0.59
CA ILE A 473 -24.65 0.11 0.24
C ILE A 473 -25.30 0.64 1.53
N GLN A 474 -26.56 1.06 1.50
CA GLN A 474 -27.31 1.41 2.70
C GLN A 474 -27.47 0.20 3.65
N LYS A 475 -27.78 -1.00 3.13
CA LYS A 475 -27.87 -2.21 3.97
C LYS A 475 -26.54 -2.55 4.65
N ILE A 476 -25.42 -2.36 3.96
CA ILE A 476 -24.08 -2.64 4.47
C ILE A 476 -23.66 -1.59 5.52
N THR A 477 -23.89 -0.31 5.23
CA THR A 477 -23.36 0.79 6.04
C THR A 477 -24.31 1.27 7.13
N ASN A 478 -25.61 0.96 7.03
CA ASN A 478 -26.70 1.51 7.84
C ASN A 478 -26.80 3.05 7.78
N LEU A 479 -26.29 3.67 6.71
CA LEU A 479 -26.36 5.12 6.50
C LEU A 479 -27.56 5.50 5.61
N GLU A 480 -27.97 6.75 5.72
CA GLU A 480 -29.01 7.28 4.84
C GLU A 480 -28.50 7.44 3.41
N ILE A 481 -29.32 7.07 2.41
CA ILE A 481 -28.96 7.16 0.99
C ILE A 481 -28.45 8.55 0.58
N SER A 482 -29.01 9.63 1.13
CA SER A 482 -28.54 10.99 0.85
C SER A 482 -27.09 11.21 1.30
N LYS A 483 -26.72 10.73 2.50
CA LYS A 483 -25.34 10.83 3.01
C LYS A 483 -24.40 9.95 2.19
N ILE A 484 -24.81 8.72 1.88
CA ILE A 484 -24.04 7.77 1.05
C ILE A 484 -23.72 8.40 -0.32
N ARG A 485 -24.72 8.92 -1.02
CA ARG A 485 -24.55 9.55 -2.34
C ARG A 485 -23.65 10.77 -2.28
N GLY A 486 -23.80 11.60 -1.26
CA GLY A 486 -22.99 12.80 -1.09
C GLY A 486 -21.52 12.47 -0.84
N LEU A 487 -21.22 11.56 0.08
CA LEU A 487 -19.85 11.12 0.37
C LEU A 487 -19.20 10.45 -0.85
N HIS A 488 -19.95 9.60 -1.57
CA HIS A 488 -19.45 9.00 -2.80
C HIS A 488 -19.17 10.05 -3.88
N SER A 489 -20.08 11.02 -4.09
CA SER A 489 -19.86 12.10 -5.06
C SER A 489 -18.62 12.90 -4.73
N LEU A 490 -18.43 13.23 -3.46
CA LEU A 490 -17.26 13.93 -2.98
C LEU A 490 -15.98 13.14 -3.30
N MET A 491 -15.91 11.88 -2.86
CA MET A 491 -14.74 11.03 -3.11
C MET A 491 -14.47 10.85 -4.60
N LYS A 492 -15.52 10.76 -5.42
CA LYS A 492 -15.40 10.70 -6.88
C LYS A 492 -14.72 11.94 -7.45
N GLU A 493 -15.13 13.14 -7.03
CA GLU A 493 -14.52 14.39 -7.48
C GLU A 493 -13.04 14.49 -7.09
N TYR A 494 -12.70 14.07 -5.87
CA TYR A 494 -11.31 14.10 -5.41
C TYR A 494 -10.44 13.04 -6.06
N ILE A 495 -10.91 11.79 -6.07
CA ILE A 495 -10.14 10.66 -6.58
C ILE A 495 -10.10 10.71 -8.10
N GLU A 496 -11.25 10.73 -8.79
CA GLU A 496 -11.32 10.55 -10.23
C GLU A 496 -11.01 11.84 -10.99
N GLU A 497 -11.56 12.97 -10.56
CA GLU A 497 -11.36 14.27 -11.24
C GLU A 497 -10.08 14.98 -10.77
N CYS A 498 -9.33 14.39 -9.84
CA CYS A 498 -8.11 14.94 -9.27
C CYS A 498 -8.28 16.36 -8.71
N LYS A 499 -9.45 16.71 -8.17
CA LYS A 499 -9.73 18.07 -7.65
C LYS A 499 -8.79 18.47 -6.51
N PHE A 500 -8.10 17.52 -5.88
CA PHE A 500 -7.03 17.80 -4.91
C PHE A 500 -5.94 18.74 -5.44
N LYS A 501 -5.73 18.81 -6.76
CA LYS A 501 -4.75 19.71 -7.39
C LYS A 501 -5.10 21.18 -7.31
N ASN A 502 -6.39 21.52 -7.25
CA ASN A 502 -6.83 22.92 -7.23
C ASN A 502 -6.69 23.56 -5.84
N ILE A 503 -6.19 22.77 -4.88
CA ILE A 503 -6.22 23.09 -3.46
C ILE A 503 -4.80 23.05 -2.82
N ILE A 504 -3.81 22.53 -3.56
CA ILE A 504 -2.38 22.52 -3.22
C ILE A 504 -1.67 23.58 -4.05
#